data_AF-A0A9X0LFM7-F1
#
_entry.id   AF-A0A9X0LFM7-F1
#
_cell.length_a   1.000
_cell.length_b   1.000
_cell.length_c   1.000
_cell.angle_alpha   90.00
_cell.angle_beta   90.00
_cell.angle_gamma   90.00
#
_symmetry.space_group_name_H-M   'P 1'
#
loop_
_entity.id
_entity.type
_entity.pdbx_description
1 polymer ?
#
loop_
_entity_poly.entity_id
_entity_poly.type
_entity_poly.pdbx_seq_one_letter_code
_entity_poly.pdbx_strand_id
1 'polypeptide(L)'
;MDVTQKRAWLVMAVGFFLFGLSMLVLTDEPGVLTVVGGVLLVAFNGWRLVTAVVRPFRFRIDADGLDVRVAGLRRTLAWHEIDAIVLCRPAATGPAPWLLLVPAAGVLDRPLTEPSPVDGRKGLLLLDLGTVRQSVDEVTAALIRFGGGRFVDGRQHRRPASETPSFTTALRGYDQRQIDELVGQGLEAFASGVPTQRSAVRAQIESARTDLAISLRGYDIAEVDDYLDRLSADLADEPGPRAG
;
A
#
# COMPACT_ATOMS: atom_id res chain seq x y z
N MET A 1 20.78 6.34 2.17
CA MET A 1 20.45 6.08 0.75
C MET A 1 19.50 7.16 0.25
N ASP A 2 19.82 7.78 -0.88
CA ASP A 2 18.97 8.75 -1.54
C ASP A 2 18.09 8.09 -2.61
N VAL A 3 16.79 8.31 -2.53
CA VAL A 3 15.82 7.86 -3.52
C VAL A 3 15.52 9.01 -4.48
N THR A 4 15.47 8.74 -5.79
CA THR A 4 15.26 9.73 -6.84
C THR A 4 14.04 9.38 -7.70
N GLN A 5 13.27 10.40 -8.07
CA GLN A 5 12.05 10.23 -8.86
C GLN A 5 12.38 10.06 -10.36
N LYS A 6 11.65 9.17 -11.06
CA LYS A 6 11.63 9.06 -12.51
C LYS A 6 11.02 10.34 -13.10
N ARG A 7 11.85 11.18 -13.71
CA ARG A 7 11.45 12.42 -14.39
C ARG A 7 11.15 12.22 -15.89
N ALA A 8 10.77 11.01 -16.31
CA ALA A 8 10.54 10.68 -17.74
C ALA A 8 9.50 11.61 -18.39
N TRP A 9 8.46 11.97 -17.64
CA TRP A 9 7.42 12.89 -18.08
C TRP A 9 7.93 14.33 -18.31
N LEU A 10 9.03 14.72 -17.65
CA LEU A 10 9.61 16.07 -17.69
C LEU A 10 10.29 16.33 -19.03
N VAL A 11 10.87 15.30 -19.65
CA VAL A 11 11.44 15.37 -21.01
C VAL A 11 10.33 15.64 -22.04
N MET A 12 9.20 14.94 -21.91
CA MET A 12 8.01 15.20 -22.75
C MET A 12 7.44 16.60 -22.55
N ALA A 13 7.33 17.07 -21.30
CA ALA A 13 6.83 18.41 -20.99
C ALA A 13 7.75 19.52 -21.55
N VAL A 14 9.07 19.35 -21.50
CA VAL A 14 10.03 20.27 -22.13
C VAL A 14 9.88 20.25 -23.66
N GLY A 15 9.77 19.07 -24.26
CA GLY A 15 9.57 18.92 -25.71
C GLY A 15 8.30 19.64 -26.19
N PHE A 16 7.18 19.44 -25.48
CA PHE A 16 5.93 20.12 -25.78
C PHE A 16 5.96 21.62 -25.52
N PHE A 17 6.66 22.07 -24.49
CA PHE A 17 6.85 23.50 -24.24
C PHE A 17 7.65 24.17 -25.37
N LEU A 18 8.77 23.58 -25.79
CA LEU A 18 9.58 24.08 -26.90
C LEU A 18 8.82 24.02 -28.23
N PHE A 19 8.04 22.98 -28.46
CA PHE A 19 7.20 22.86 -29.64
C PHE A 19 6.09 23.94 -29.68
N GLY A 20 5.41 24.16 -28.55
CA GLY A 20 4.40 25.23 -28.42
C GLY A 20 5.00 26.62 -28.60
N LEU A 21 6.21 26.86 -28.07
CA LEU A 21 6.96 28.10 -28.26
C LEU A 21 7.38 28.29 -29.72
N SER A 22 7.90 27.24 -30.36
CA SER A 22 8.28 27.23 -31.77
C SER A 22 7.08 27.54 -32.69
N MET A 23 5.91 26.98 -32.38
CA MET A 23 4.67 27.26 -33.11
C MET A 23 4.19 28.71 -33.00
N LEU A 24 4.65 29.46 -31.99
CA LEU A 24 4.26 30.85 -31.76
C LEU A 24 5.26 31.84 -32.36
N VAL A 25 6.53 31.41 -32.53
CA VAL A 25 7.65 32.28 -32.95
C VAL A 25 7.97 32.13 -34.44
N LEU A 26 7.79 30.95 -35.05
CA LEU A 26 8.19 30.67 -36.44
C LEU A 26 7.05 30.80 -37.47
N THR A 27 5.86 31.22 -37.06
CA THR A 27 4.69 31.40 -37.93
C THR A 27 4.47 32.88 -38.21
N ASP A 28 4.66 33.28 -39.47
CA ASP A 28 4.48 34.68 -39.90
C ASP A 28 3.01 35.15 -39.89
N GLU A 29 2.06 34.24 -40.15
CA GLU A 29 0.61 34.52 -40.18
C GLU A 29 -0.17 33.43 -39.40
N PRO A 30 -0.13 33.44 -38.06
CA PRO A 30 -0.73 32.37 -37.27
C PRO A 30 -2.26 32.55 -37.20
N GLY A 31 -3.00 31.57 -37.70
CA GLY A 31 -4.45 31.49 -37.47
C GLY A 31 -4.77 31.41 -35.97
N VAL A 32 -5.95 31.90 -35.58
CA VAL A 32 -6.41 31.96 -34.18
C VAL A 32 -6.26 30.61 -33.44
N LEU A 33 -6.53 29.49 -34.14
CA LEU A 33 -6.38 28.15 -33.59
C LEU A 33 -4.92 27.82 -33.21
N THR A 34 -3.95 28.27 -34.00
CA THR A 34 -2.52 28.06 -33.78
C THR A 34 -2.02 28.86 -32.58
N VAL A 35 -2.46 30.12 -32.45
CA VAL A 35 -2.13 30.97 -31.30
C VAL A 35 -2.70 30.38 -30.01
N VAL A 36 -3.98 29.98 -30.02
CA VAL A 36 -4.63 29.38 -28.84
C VAL A 36 -3.98 28.05 -28.46
N GLY A 37 -3.68 27.19 -29.43
CA GLY A 37 -2.99 25.92 -29.22
C GLY A 37 -1.59 26.09 -28.63
N GLY A 38 -0.79 27.00 -29.20
CA GLY A 38 0.57 27.30 -28.72
C GLY A 38 0.58 27.87 -27.30
N VAL A 39 -0.31 28.82 -26.99
CA VAL A 39 -0.45 29.39 -25.64
C VAL A 39 -0.85 28.32 -24.62
N LEU A 40 -1.82 27.45 -24.95
CA LEU A 40 -2.24 26.37 -24.05
C LEU A 40 -1.10 25.37 -23.79
N LEU A 41 -0.33 25.01 -24.82
CA LEU A 41 0.83 24.13 -24.70
C LEU A 41 1.92 24.76 -23.81
N VAL A 42 2.25 26.03 -24.02
CA VAL A 42 3.27 26.74 -23.25
C VAL A 42 2.82 26.96 -21.81
N ALA A 43 1.58 27.41 -21.58
CA ALA A 43 1.06 27.67 -20.24
C ALA A 43 0.91 26.38 -19.43
N PHE A 44 0.33 25.32 -20.00
CA PHE A 44 0.11 24.06 -19.29
C PHE A 44 1.41 23.33 -18.99
N ASN A 45 2.34 23.24 -19.95
CA ASN A 45 3.62 22.55 -19.73
C ASN A 45 4.59 23.41 -18.91
N GLY A 46 4.60 24.73 -19.12
CA GLY A 46 5.38 25.68 -18.32
C GLY A 46 4.98 25.66 -16.86
N TRP A 47 3.68 25.69 -16.55
CA TRP A 47 3.17 25.53 -15.18
C TRP A 47 3.62 24.22 -14.53
N ARG A 48 3.55 23.10 -15.26
CA ARG A 48 3.96 21.80 -14.76
C ARG A 48 5.49 21.66 -14.59
N LEU A 49 6.28 22.32 -15.44
CA LEU A 49 7.73 22.42 -15.28
C LEU A 49 8.10 23.22 -14.04
N VAL A 50 7.47 24.38 -13.84
CA VAL A 50 7.67 25.22 -12.65
C VAL A 50 7.30 24.44 -11.38
N THR A 51 6.16 23.77 -11.33
CA THR A 51 5.77 22.96 -10.16
C THR A 51 6.72 21.79 -9.90
N ALA A 52 7.31 21.17 -10.92
CA ALA A 52 8.31 20.12 -10.77
C ALA A 52 9.66 20.65 -10.23
N VAL A 53 10.02 21.90 -10.55
CA VAL A 53 11.22 22.58 -10.01
C VAL A 53 10.98 23.06 -8.57
N VAL A 54 9.76 23.52 -8.26
CA VAL A 54 9.40 24.12 -6.95
C VAL A 54 9.09 23.06 -5.88
N ARG A 55 8.85 21.79 -6.24
CA ARG A 55 8.65 20.69 -5.28
C ARG A 55 9.82 19.70 -5.34
N PRO A 56 10.98 20.00 -4.74
CA PRO A 56 12.11 19.08 -4.73
C PRO A 56 11.76 17.84 -3.92
N PHE A 57 11.44 16.77 -4.64
CA PHE A 57 11.35 15.41 -4.12
C PHE A 57 12.67 15.09 -3.38
N ARG A 58 12.56 14.80 -2.08
CA ARG A 58 13.64 14.20 -1.29
C ARG A 58 13.05 13.09 -0.44
N PHE A 59 13.64 11.92 -0.58
CA PHE A 59 13.34 10.78 0.27
C PHE A 59 14.67 10.11 0.56
N ARG A 60 15.25 10.43 1.72
CA ARG A 60 16.56 9.94 2.14
C ARG A 60 16.38 9.06 3.36
N ILE A 61 16.84 7.83 3.26
CA ILE A 61 16.86 6.86 4.34
C ILE A 61 18.24 6.94 4.99
N ASP A 62 18.32 7.29 6.27
CA ASP A 62 19.58 7.47 7.00
C ASP A 62 19.56 6.72 8.34
N ALA A 63 20.70 6.68 9.03
CA ALA A 63 20.81 6.05 10.35
C ALA A 63 19.97 6.78 11.42
N ASP A 64 19.81 8.09 11.30
CA ASP A 64 19.06 8.91 12.26
C ASP A 64 17.54 8.92 12.00
N GLY A 65 17.13 8.62 10.76
CA GLY A 65 15.73 8.67 10.37
C GLY A 65 15.50 8.79 8.86
N LEU A 66 14.35 9.36 8.52
CA LEU A 66 13.87 9.58 7.16
C LEU A 66 13.73 11.07 6.86
N ASP A 67 14.52 11.60 5.93
CA ASP A 67 14.31 12.95 5.40
C ASP A 67 13.29 12.90 4.27
N VAL A 68 12.09 13.43 4.54
CA VAL A 68 10.92 13.31 3.67
C VAL A 68 10.48 14.70 3.21
N ARG A 69 10.49 14.91 1.89
CA ARG A 69 9.94 16.06 1.18
C ARG A 69 8.87 15.64 0.16
N VAL A 70 8.03 14.70 0.56
CA VAL A 70 6.97 14.10 -0.25
C VAL A 70 5.67 14.05 0.55
N ALA A 71 4.54 13.85 -0.13
CA ALA A 71 3.21 13.82 0.49
C ALA A 71 2.87 15.08 1.34
N GLY A 72 3.52 16.20 1.02
CA GLY A 72 3.40 17.46 1.76
C GLY A 72 4.07 17.47 3.15
N LEU A 73 4.79 16.40 3.49
CA LEU A 73 5.74 16.39 4.59
C LEU A 73 7.05 17.03 4.11
N ARG A 74 7.66 17.90 4.92
CA ARG A 74 8.93 18.58 4.62
C ARG A 74 9.81 18.61 5.87
N ARG A 75 10.08 17.45 6.43
CA ARG A 75 10.89 17.32 7.64
C ARG A 75 11.63 15.99 7.66
N THR A 76 12.63 15.93 8.52
CA THR A 76 13.26 14.69 8.92
C THR A 76 12.43 14.06 10.03
N LEU A 77 11.97 12.83 9.83
CA LEU A 77 11.32 11.99 10.82
C LEU A 77 12.38 11.12 11.47
N ALA A 78 12.56 11.25 12.78
CA ALA A 78 13.46 10.37 13.51
C ALA A 78 12.88 8.95 13.60
N TRP A 79 13.71 7.91 13.69
CA TRP A 79 13.18 6.54 13.76
C TRP A 79 12.22 6.31 14.94
N HIS A 80 12.39 6.99 16.07
CA HIS A 80 11.49 6.85 17.22
C HIS A 80 10.09 7.46 16.99
N GLU A 81 9.95 8.38 16.03
CA GLU A 81 8.67 8.96 15.62
C GLU A 81 7.89 8.05 14.67
N ILE A 82 8.55 7.00 14.18
CA ILE A 82 8.06 6.05 13.21
C ILE A 82 7.81 4.74 13.92
N ASP A 83 6.55 4.33 13.93
CA ASP A 83 6.19 3.04 14.51
C ASP A 83 6.35 1.93 13.47
N ALA A 84 5.82 2.14 12.26
CA ALA A 84 6.02 1.22 11.15
C ALA A 84 6.11 1.91 9.78
N ILE A 85 6.84 1.28 8.87
CA ILE A 85 6.88 1.60 7.44
C ILE A 85 6.48 0.33 6.69
N VAL A 86 5.34 0.39 6.03
CA VAL A 86 4.76 -0.79 5.38
C VAL A 86 4.90 -0.67 3.87
N LEU A 87 5.45 -1.71 3.25
CA LEU A 87 5.44 -1.87 1.79
C LEU A 87 4.12 -2.49 1.34
N CYS A 88 3.23 -1.68 0.78
CA CYS A 88 1.94 -2.12 0.29
C CYS A 88 2.02 -2.51 -1.20
N ARG A 89 1.40 -3.63 -1.55
CA ARG A 89 1.20 -4.06 -2.95
C ARG A 89 -0.31 -4.13 -3.21
N PRO A 90 -0.81 -3.65 -4.36
CA PRO A 90 -2.22 -3.83 -4.68
C PRO A 90 -2.54 -5.26 -5.10
N ALA A 91 -3.82 -5.61 -5.01
CA ALA A 91 -4.35 -6.90 -5.46
C ALA A 91 -4.09 -7.09 -6.96
N ALA A 92 -3.22 -8.05 -7.30
CA ALA A 92 -2.88 -8.69 -8.59
C ALA A 92 -2.72 -7.83 -9.87
N THR A 93 -3.58 -6.83 -10.10
CA THR A 93 -3.69 -6.02 -11.33
C THR A 93 -3.71 -4.51 -11.04
N GLY A 94 -3.39 -4.09 -9.82
CA GLY A 94 -3.42 -2.70 -9.41
C GLY A 94 -2.13 -1.90 -9.69
N PRO A 95 -2.07 -0.64 -9.24
CA PRO A 95 -0.95 0.27 -9.49
C PRO A 95 0.40 -0.23 -8.94
N ALA A 96 1.48 0.51 -9.18
CA ALA A 96 2.78 0.13 -8.65
C ALA A 96 2.76 0.07 -7.10
N PRO A 97 3.61 -0.75 -6.46
CA PRO A 97 3.68 -0.83 -5.01
C PRO A 97 4.05 0.52 -4.38
N TRP A 98 3.52 0.79 -3.18
CA TRP A 98 3.72 2.05 -2.46
C TRP A 98 4.17 1.82 -1.02
N LEU A 99 4.81 2.83 -0.45
CA LEU A 99 5.23 2.87 0.95
C LEU A 99 4.22 3.68 1.77
N LEU A 100 3.79 3.10 2.88
CA LEU A 100 2.91 3.71 3.86
C LEU A 100 3.69 3.95 5.16
N LEU A 101 3.59 5.17 5.71
CA LEU A 101 4.12 5.51 7.03
C LEU A 101 3.02 5.39 8.08
N VAL A 102 3.27 4.60 9.11
CA VAL A 102 2.47 4.58 10.33
C VAL A 102 3.26 5.31 11.42
N PRO A 103 2.87 6.54 11.76
CA PRO A 103 3.58 7.31 12.78
C PRO A 103 3.23 6.85 14.19
N ALA A 104 4.12 7.15 15.13
CA ALA A 104 3.77 7.10 16.54
C ALA A 104 2.61 8.09 16.83
N ALA A 105 1.76 7.76 17.79
CA ALA A 105 0.55 8.51 18.09
C ALA A 105 0.84 9.99 18.39
N GLY A 106 0.11 10.90 17.73
CA GLY A 106 0.20 12.34 17.98
C GLY A 106 1.41 13.05 17.34
N VAL A 107 2.22 12.36 16.54
CA VAL A 107 3.45 12.95 15.96
C VAL A 107 3.23 13.70 14.65
N LEU A 108 2.11 13.45 13.98
CA LEU A 108 1.77 14.00 12.66
C LEU A 108 0.45 14.78 12.72
N ASP A 109 0.52 16.10 12.49
CA ASP A 109 -0.63 17.01 12.41
C ASP A 109 -1.37 16.93 11.06
N ARG A 110 -1.35 15.77 10.40
CA ARG A 110 -1.92 15.59 9.07
C ARG A 110 -2.97 14.49 9.03
N PRO A 111 -3.94 14.59 8.10
CA PRO A 111 -4.91 13.53 7.90
C PRO A 111 -4.20 12.27 7.41
N LEU A 112 -4.27 11.22 8.22
CA LEU A 112 -3.84 9.88 7.87
C LEU A 112 -4.99 9.25 7.07
N THR A 113 -4.73 8.89 5.81
CA THR A 113 -5.80 8.59 4.84
C THR A 113 -5.95 7.09 4.62
N GLU A 114 -4.83 6.37 4.57
CA GLU A 114 -4.81 4.96 4.12
C GLU A 114 -4.63 4.02 5.31
N PRO A 115 -5.51 3.03 5.53
CA PRO A 115 -5.32 2.04 6.58
C PRO A 115 -4.15 1.11 6.23
N SER A 116 -3.28 0.87 7.20
CA SER A 116 -2.18 -0.06 7.08
C SER A 116 -2.70 -1.49 7.05
N PRO A 117 -2.23 -2.33 6.10
CA PRO A 117 -2.67 -3.71 5.98
C PRO A 117 -2.13 -4.62 7.09
N VAL A 118 -1.19 -4.14 7.90
CA VAL A 118 -0.52 -4.92 8.95
C VAL A 118 -1.25 -4.78 10.30
N ASP A 119 -1.74 -3.59 10.61
CA ASP A 119 -2.23 -3.22 11.95
C ASP A 119 -3.50 -2.35 11.92
N GLY A 120 -4.11 -2.15 10.75
CA GLY A 120 -5.34 -1.38 10.56
C GLY A 120 -5.20 0.13 10.79
N ARG A 121 -4.07 0.60 11.33
CA ARG A 121 -3.87 2.00 11.70
C ARG A 121 -3.78 2.88 10.46
N LYS A 122 -4.37 4.07 10.53
CA LYS A 122 -4.27 5.03 9.42
C LYS A 122 -2.82 5.50 9.29
N GLY A 123 -2.28 5.33 8.10
CA GLY A 123 -0.96 5.79 7.72
C GLY A 123 -1.02 6.91 6.68
N LEU A 124 0.13 7.53 6.47
CA LEU A 124 0.36 8.49 5.41
C LEU A 124 1.04 7.79 4.24
N LEU A 125 0.45 7.87 3.04
CA LEU A 125 1.11 7.38 1.83
C LEU A 125 2.35 8.24 1.57
N LEU A 126 3.53 7.66 1.78
CA LEU A 126 4.81 8.34 1.64
C LEU A 126 5.22 8.43 0.17
N LEU A 127 5.21 7.29 -0.51
CA LEU A 127 5.89 7.16 -1.78
C LEU A 127 5.30 6.05 -2.65
N ASP A 128 4.96 6.39 -3.89
CA ASP A 128 4.67 5.43 -4.96
C ASP A 128 5.99 5.01 -5.63
N LEU A 129 6.35 3.73 -5.53
CA LEU A 129 7.60 3.19 -6.07
C LEU A 129 7.59 3.10 -7.60
N GLY A 130 6.44 3.15 -8.25
CA GLY A 130 6.33 3.27 -9.71
C GLY A 130 6.92 4.57 -10.23
N THR A 131 6.86 5.62 -9.42
CA THR A 131 7.41 6.94 -9.73
C THR A 131 8.89 7.08 -9.41
N VAL A 132 9.52 6.05 -8.85
CA VAL A 132 10.90 6.07 -8.35
C VAL A 132 11.85 5.37 -9.33
N ARG A 133 13.11 5.83 -9.38
CA ARG A 133 14.15 5.26 -10.24
C ARG A 133 14.74 3.97 -9.67
N GLN A 134 14.93 3.92 -8.35
CA GLN A 134 15.41 2.75 -7.62
C GLN A 134 14.40 1.60 -7.71
N SER A 135 14.92 0.38 -7.66
CA SER A 135 14.05 -0.80 -7.63
C SER A 135 13.38 -0.94 -6.27
N VAL A 136 12.25 -1.66 -6.23
CA VAL A 136 11.56 -1.98 -4.97
C VAL A 136 12.48 -2.70 -4.01
N ASP A 137 13.33 -3.59 -4.52
CA ASP A 137 14.23 -4.40 -3.70
C ASP A 137 15.40 -3.59 -3.14
N GLU A 138 15.93 -2.60 -3.88
CA GLU A 138 16.94 -1.67 -3.37
C GLU A 138 16.40 -0.81 -2.23
N VAL A 139 15.18 -0.28 -2.38
CA VAL A 139 14.53 0.52 -1.33
C VAL A 139 14.23 -0.35 -0.11
N THR A 140 13.77 -1.58 -0.33
CA THR A 140 13.54 -2.56 0.73
C THR A 140 14.82 -2.89 1.49
N ALA A 141 15.92 -3.17 0.79
CA ALA A 141 17.21 -3.46 1.41
C ALA A 141 17.71 -2.29 2.26
N ALA A 142 17.50 -1.05 1.81
CA ALA A 142 17.86 0.12 2.61
C ALA A 142 16.96 0.30 3.84
N LEU A 143 15.65 0.08 3.71
CA LEU A 143 14.73 0.17 4.85
C LEU A 143 15.01 -0.93 5.89
N ILE A 144 15.34 -2.15 5.46
CA ILE A 144 15.79 -3.22 6.36
C ILE A 144 17.09 -2.82 7.07
N ARG A 145 18.05 -2.28 6.31
CA ARG A 145 19.37 -1.90 6.85
C ARG A 145 19.32 -0.76 7.87
N PHE A 146 18.51 0.27 7.62
CA PHE A 146 18.49 1.49 8.45
C PHE A 146 17.29 1.56 9.40
N GLY A 147 16.11 1.11 8.96
CA GLY A 147 14.89 1.10 9.77
C GLY A 147 14.75 -0.14 10.65
N GLY A 148 15.47 -1.22 10.35
CA GLY A 148 15.44 -2.47 11.11
C GLY A 148 14.02 -3.01 11.26
N GLY A 149 13.61 -3.30 12.50
CA GLY A 149 12.30 -3.86 12.82
C GLY A 149 11.09 -2.92 12.58
N ARG A 150 11.31 -1.65 12.22
CA ARG A 150 10.23 -0.73 11.85
C ARG A 150 9.75 -0.91 10.42
N PHE A 151 10.56 -1.55 9.57
CA PHE A 151 10.15 -1.86 8.22
C PHE A 151 9.39 -3.18 8.18
N VAL A 152 8.21 -3.16 7.57
CA VAL A 152 7.36 -4.33 7.40
C VAL A 152 7.14 -4.56 5.90
N ASP A 153 7.59 -5.71 5.40
CA ASP A 153 7.29 -6.12 4.03
C ASP A 153 5.85 -6.63 3.95
N GLY A 154 4.94 -5.74 3.53
CA GLY A 154 3.54 -6.07 3.30
C GLY A 154 3.31 -7.06 2.15
N ARG A 155 4.32 -7.31 1.29
CA ARG A 155 4.27 -8.39 0.28
C ARG A 155 4.34 -9.77 0.94
N GLN A 156 5.02 -9.87 2.08
CA GLN A 156 5.16 -11.09 2.86
C GLN A 156 4.04 -11.21 3.91
N HIS A 157 3.48 -10.08 4.38
CA HIS A 157 2.26 -10.04 5.20
C HIS A 157 0.99 -10.24 4.34
N ARG A 158 1.03 -11.21 3.42
CA ARG A 158 -0.19 -11.66 2.77
C ARG A 158 -1.12 -12.13 3.86
N ARG A 159 -2.21 -11.38 4.11
CA ARG A 159 -3.24 -11.82 5.04
C ARG A 159 -3.65 -13.23 4.60
N PRO A 160 -3.57 -14.24 5.49
CA PRO A 160 -3.92 -15.61 5.17
C PRO A 160 -5.30 -15.71 4.52
N ALA A 161 -6.19 -14.76 4.81
CA ALA A 161 -7.52 -14.64 4.23
C ALA A 161 -7.59 -14.39 2.70
N SER A 162 -6.49 -14.50 1.95
CA SER A 162 -6.47 -14.31 0.48
C SER A 162 -5.95 -15.52 -0.30
N GLU A 163 -5.49 -16.58 0.37
CA GLU A 163 -5.14 -17.86 -0.26
C GLU A 163 -5.91 -18.99 0.40
N THR A 164 -6.38 -19.94 -0.40
CA THR A 164 -6.97 -21.18 0.12
C THR A 164 -5.86 -21.97 0.82
N PRO A 165 -5.93 -22.20 2.15
CA PRO A 165 -4.92 -22.97 2.86
C PRO A 165 -4.95 -24.43 2.41
N SER A 166 -3.78 -25.07 2.37
CA SER A 166 -3.67 -26.52 2.20
C SER A 166 -3.20 -27.13 3.50
N PHE A 167 -4.07 -27.85 4.19
CA PHE A 167 -3.75 -28.49 5.47
C PHE A 167 -3.18 -29.90 5.28
N THR A 168 -2.29 -30.31 6.16
CA THR A 168 -1.78 -31.68 6.21
C THR A 168 -2.89 -32.63 6.69
N THR A 169 -2.97 -33.83 6.10
CA THR A 169 -3.91 -34.86 6.56
C THR A 169 -3.26 -35.73 7.65
N ALA A 170 -3.93 -35.85 8.79
CA ALA A 170 -3.50 -36.66 9.92
C ALA A 170 -4.43 -37.86 10.12
N LEU A 171 -3.93 -38.94 10.73
CA LEU A 171 -4.73 -40.15 11.03
C LEU A 171 -5.97 -39.84 11.86
N ARG A 172 -5.90 -38.81 12.69
CA ARG A 172 -7.01 -38.25 13.46
C ARG A 172 -6.93 -36.73 13.34
N GLY A 173 -7.97 -36.12 12.83
CA GLY A 173 -7.99 -34.70 12.52
C GLY A 173 -9.39 -34.14 12.45
N TYR A 174 -9.51 -32.84 12.23
CA TYR A 174 -10.80 -32.21 12.00
C TYR A 174 -11.39 -32.62 10.66
N ASP A 175 -12.73 -32.73 10.60
CA ASP A 175 -13.43 -33.04 9.36
C ASP A 175 -13.12 -32.02 8.26
N GLN A 176 -12.66 -32.52 7.12
CA GLN A 176 -12.15 -31.67 6.04
C GLN A 176 -13.25 -30.78 5.45
N ARG A 177 -14.48 -31.31 5.28
CA ARG A 177 -15.59 -30.51 4.75
C ARG A 177 -15.97 -29.39 5.69
N GLN A 178 -16.07 -29.70 6.98
CA GLN A 178 -16.42 -28.70 8.00
C GLN A 178 -15.39 -27.57 8.03
N ILE A 179 -14.10 -27.89 7.95
CA ILE A 179 -13.03 -26.88 7.89
C ILE A 179 -13.07 -26.10 6.58
N ASP A 180 -13.18 -26.75 5.43
CA ASP A 180 -13.22 -26.08 4.13
C ASP A 180 -14.41 -25.11 4.03
N GLU A 181 -15.57 -25.48 4.57
CA GLU A 181 -16.76 -24.62 4.63
C GLU A 181 -16.54 -23.38 5.54
N LEU A 182 -15.97 -23.57 6.73
CA LEU A 182 -15.65 -22.47 7.65
C LEU A 182 -14.60 -21.51 7.07
N VAL A 183 -13.55 -22.07 6.48
CA VAL A 183 -12.49 -21.30 5.81
C VAL A 183 -13.10 -20.52 4.64
N GLY A 184 -13.91 -21.16 3.79
CA GLY A 184 -14.58 -20.52 2.68
C GLY A 184 -15.44 -19.32 3.10
N GLN A 185 -16.27 -19.49 4.15
CA GLN A 185 -17.10 -18.41 4.70
C GLN A 185 -16.27 -17.26 5.27
N GLY A 186 -15.18 -17.57 5.97
CA GLY A 186 -14.23 -16.58 6.49
C GLY A 186 -13.57 -15.77 5.37
N LEU A 187 -13.10 -16.45 4.32
CA LEU A 187 -12.48 -15.82 3.15
C LEU A 187 -13.48 -14.92 2.40
N GLU A 188 -14.73 -15.38 2.22
CA GLU A 188 -15.78 -14.61 1.55
C GLU A 188 -16.16 -13.35 2.33
N ALA A 189 -16.35 -13.46 3.65
CA ALA A 189 -16.63 -12.31 4.52
C ALA A 189 -15.45 -11.33 4.58
N PHE A 190 -14.23 -11.84 4.48
CA PHE A 190 -13.05 -11.00 4.37
C PHE A 190 -13.04 -10.23 3.04
N ALA A 191 -13.30 -10.92 1.92
CA ALA A 191 -13.33 -10.34 0.58
C ALA A 191 -14.45 -9.32 0.38
N SER A 192 -15.61 -9.50 1.03
CA SER A 192 -16.73 -8.55 0.93
C SER A 192 -16.41 -7.20 1.58
N GLY A 193 -15.52 -7.19 2.58
CA GLY A 193 -15.12 -5.98 3.30
C GLY A 193 -16.23 -5.32 4.12
N VAL A 194 -17.35 -6.02 4.34
CA VAL A 194 -18.50 -5.52 5.11
C VAL A 194 -18.28 -5.78 6.60
N PRO A 195 -18.20 -4.76 7.47
CA PRO A 195 -17.85 -4.94 8.89
C PRO A 195 -18.81 -5.86 9.66
N THR A 196 -20.12 -5.76 9.40
CA THR A 196 -21.15 -6.59 10.05
C THR A 196 -21.07 -8.05 9.61
N GLN A 197 -20.68 -8.32 8.36
CA GLN A 197 -20.49 -9.68 7.87
C GLN A 197 -19.23 -10.31 8.47
N ARG A 198 -18.14 -9.55 8.60
CA ARG A 198 -16.90 -10.00 9.24
C ARG A 198 -17.11 -10.35 10.71
N SER A 199 -17.83 -9.50 11.47
CA SER A 199 -18.11 -9.78 12.88
C SER A 199 -19.03 -10.97 13.08
N ALA A 200 -20.04 -11.14 12.21
CA ALA A 200 -20.94 -12.29 12.24
C ALA A 200 -20.18 -13.60 11.96
N VAL A 201 -19.36 -13.63 10.91
CA VAL A 201 -18.57 -14.83 10.55
C VAL A 201 -17.49 -15.14 11.59
N ARG A 202 -16.87 -14.12 12.20
CA ARG A 202 -15.97 -14.34 13.34
C ARG A 202 -16.68 -15.04 14.50
N ALA A 203 -17.87 -14.56 14.89
CA ALA A 203 -18.63 -15.18 15.96
C ALA A 203 -19.04 -16.62 15.62
N GLN A 204 -19.34 -16.88 14.33
CA GLN A 204 -19.62 -18.23 13.83
C GLN A 204 -18.39 -19.14 13.91
N ILE A 205 -17.21 -18.68 13.50
CA ILE A 205 -15.95 -19.43 13.61
C ILE A 205 -15.67 -19.77 15.08
N GLU A 206 -15.76 -18.79 15.98
CA GLU A 206 -15.52 -18.99 17.42
C GLU A 206 -16.49 -20.01 18.02
N SER A 207 -17.78 -19.94 17.66
CA SER A 207 -18.76 -20.92 18.09
C SER A 207 -18.47 -22.32 17.50
N ALA A 208 -18.10 -22.39 16.23
CA ALA A 208 -17.85 -23.65 15.55
C ALA A 208 -16.62 -24.38 16.11
N ARG A 209 -15.61 -23.67 16.61
CA ARG A 209 -14.41 -24.26 17.23
C ARG A 209 -14.73 -25.21 18.38
N THR A 210 -15.80 -24.93 19.13
CA THR A 210 -16.21 -25.77 20.26
C THR A 210 -16.82 -27.12 19.87
N ASP A 211 -17.25 -27.27 18.61
CA ASP A 211 -17.99 -28.44 18.10
C ASP A 211 -17.43 -28.95 16.77
N LEU A 212 -16.13 -28.80 16.55
CA LEU A 212 -15.47 -29.35 15.38
C LEU A 212 -15.41 -30.89 15.48
N ALA A 213 -15.98 -31.56 14.48
CA ALA A 213 -16.02 -33.01 14.43
C ALA A 213 -14.63 -33.58 14.13
N ILE A 214 -14.27 -34.64 14.86
CA ILE A 214 -13.01 -35.37 14.63
C ILE A 214 -13.30 -36.57 13.73
N SER A 215 -12.59 -36.67 12.60
CA SER A 215 -12.68 -37.80 11.68
C SER A 215 -11.42 -38.66 11.72
N LEU A 216 -11.59 -39.93 11.35
CA LEU A 216 -10.47 -40.80 10.99
C LEU A 216 -10.00 -40.35 9.62
N ARG A 217 -8.82 -39.70 9.56
CA ARG A 217 -8.26 -39.02 8.38
C ARG A 217 -8.78 -37.60 8.11
N GLY A 218 -8.66 -36.73 9.11
CA GLY A 218 -8.97 -35.30 9.00
C GLY A 218 -7.75 -34.42 8.75
N TYR A 219 -7.97 -33.10 8.70
CA TYR A 219 -6.88 -32.13 8.73
C TYR A 219 -6.22 -32.08 10.11
N ASP A 220 -4.91 -31.84 10.14
CA ASP A 220 -4.15 -31.73 11.38
C ASP A 220 -4.76 -30.68 12.32
N ILE A 221 -5.01 -31.08 13.57
CA ILE A 221 -5.72 -30.27 14.56
C ILE A 221 -4.93 -29.00 14.88
N ALA A 222 -3.61 -29.12 15.08
CA ALA A 222 -2.79 -27.98 15.44
C ALA A 222 -2.66 -26.99 14.28
N GLU A 223 -2.50 -27.49 13.06
CA GLU A 223 -2.42 -26.64 11.86
C GLU A 223 -3.73 -25.86 11.61
N VAL A 224 -4.87 -26.52 11.82
CA VAL A 224 -6.19 -25.90 11.67
C VAL A 224 -6.46 -24.89 12.78
N ASP A 225 -6.18 -25.23 14.04
CA ASP A 225 -6.37 -24.31 15.17
C ASP A 225 -5.54 -23.04 15.00
N ASP A 226 -4.25 -23.18 14.68
CA ASP A 226 -3.35 -22.05 14.42
C ASP A 226 -3.86 -21.18 13.25
N TYR A 227 -4.48 -21.79 12.24
CA TYR A 227 -5.07 -21.05 11.12
C TYR A 227 -6.35 -20.33 11.52
N LEU A 228 -7.27 -20.99 12.23
CA LEU A 228 -8.54 -20.39 12.66
C LEU A 228 -8.32 -19.25 13.66
N ASP A 229 -7.32 -19.37 14.55
CA ASP A 229 -6.93 -18.28 15.46
C ASP A 229 -6.47 -17.04 14.70
N ARG A 230 -5.62 -17.23 13.67
CA ARG A 230 -5.17 -16.15 12.79
C ARG A 230 -6.31 -15.54 11.98
N LEU A 231 -7.19 -16.37 11.41
CA LEU A 231 -8.34 -15.91 10.63
C LEU A 231 -9.32 -15.10 11.48
N SER A 232 -9.60 -15.54 12.71
CA SER A 232 -10.44 -14.80 13.66
C SER A 232 -9.83 -13.45 14.06
N ALA A 233 -8.50 -13.39 14.26
CA ALA A 233 -7.79 -12.13 14.51
C ALA A 233 -7.87 -11.18 13.29
N ASP A 234 -7.71 -11.70 12.08
CA ASP A 234 -7.82 -10.92 10.85
C ASP A 234 -9.22 -10.35 10.60
N LEU A 235 -10.28 -11.09 10.98
CA LEU A 235 -11.66 -10.64 10.89
C LEU A 235 -11.99 -9.59 11.97
N ALA A 236 -11.33 -9.67 13.13
CA ALA A 236 -11.47 -8.72 14.24
C ALA A 236 -10.90 -7.34 13.93
N ASP A 237 -9.86 -7.29 13.10
CA ASP A 237 -9.21 -6.04 12.74
C ASP A 237 -10.18 -5.19 11.91
N GLU A 238 -10.60 -4.06 12.47
CA GLU A 238 -11.64 -3.21 11.93
C GLU A 238 -11.05 -2.31 10.83
N PRO A 239 -11.49 -2.38 9.56
CA PRO A 239 -11.14 -1.35 8.61
C PRO A 239 -11.86 -0.08 9.07
N GLY A 240 -11.11 0.84 9.69
CA GLY A 240 -11.66 2.05 10.32
C GLY A 240 -12.66 2.81 9.42
N PRO A 241 -13.62 3.52 10.03
CA PRO A 241 -14.81 4.00 9.34
C PRO A 241 -14.48 4.83 8.11
N ARG A 242 -15.00 4.38 6.95
CA ARG A 242 -15.04 5.14 5.70
C ARG A 242 -16.06 6.25 5.88
N ALA A 243 -15.60 7.46 6.22
CA ALA A 243 -16.42 8.66 6.09
C ALA A 243 -16.61 8.94 4.59
N GLY A 244 -17.87 9.04 4.17
CA GLY A 244 -18.31 9.19 2.78
C GLY A 244 -18.10 10.57 2.18
#